data_AF-A0A6L9F245-F1
#
_entry.id   AF-A0A6L9F245-F1
#
_cell.length_a   1.000
_cell.length_b   1.000
_cell.length_c   1.000
_cell.angle_alpha   90.00
_cell.angle_beta   90.00
_cell.angle_gamma   90.00
#
_symmetry.space_group_name_H-M   'P 1'
#
loop_
_entity.id
_entity.type
_entity.pdbx_description
1 polymer ?
#
loop_
_entity_poly.entity_id
_entity_poly.type
_entity_poly.pdbx_seq_one_letter_code
_entity_poly.pdbx_strand_id
1 'polypeptide(L)'
;MEINWIFNNSESEAATKGLIDREFSIRTMLSKLILNDPYLGNCDDLDSFSFNFHLETGKITVSKKTPEPYYTKIKRVLKMHPLIYDDGLGDLKVG
;
A
#
# COMPACT_ATOMS: atom_id res chain seq x y z
N MET A 1 -8.45 2.44 7.51
CA MET A 1 -7.15 2.21 6.81
C MET A 1 -6.26 3.44 6.94
N GLU A 2 -4.99 3.27 7.28
CA GLU A 2 -3.99 4.35 7.40
C GLU A 2 -2.91 4.22 6.31
N ILE A 3 -2.53 5.33 5.67
CA ILE A 3 -1.42 5.39 4.70
C ILE A 3 -0.35 6.31 5.28
N ASN A 4 0.82 5.75 5.56
CA ASN A 4 2.00 6.49 6.00
C ASN A 4 2.84 6.86 4.77
N TRP A 5 2.93 8.16 4.47
CA TRP A 5 3.71 8.68 3.35
C TRP A 5 5.20 8.75 3.73
N ILE A 6 6.06 8.07 2.97
CA ILE A 6 7.52 8.09 3.13
C ILE A 6 8.14 8.83 1.94
N PHE A 7 8.82 9.94 2.23
CA PHE A 7 9.52 10.77 1.26
C PHE A 7 10.90 11.16 1.83
N ASN A 8 11.94 11.23 0.99
CA ASN A 8 13.18 11.91 1.39
C ASN A 8 13.06 13.38 0.96
N ASN A 9 13.41 14.30 1.86
CA ASN A 9 13.09 15.73 1.75
C ASN A 9 13.57 16.41 0.45
N SER A 10 12.68 17.20 -0.18
CA SER A 10 12.92 18.61 -0.59
C SER A 10 11.69 19.31 -1.20
N GLU A 11 10.61 18.60 -1.54
CA GLU A 11 9.46 19.18 -2.24
C GLU A 11 8.14 19.03 -1.46
N SER A 12 7.98 19.74 -0.32
CA SER A 12 6.88 19.42 0.62
C SER A 12 5.60 20.26 0.55
N GLU A 13 5.40 21.19 -0.40
CA GLU A 13 4.17 22.01 -0.40
C GLU A 13 3.42 22.13 -1.73
N ALA A 14 4.09 22.03 -2.90
CA ALA A 14 3.40 22.21 -4.18
C ALA A 14 2.57 21.00 -4.65
N ALA A 15 2.65 19.85 -3.96
CA ALA A 15 2.12 18.57 -4.43
C ALA A 15 0.80 18.11 -3.78
N THR A 16 0.18 18.91 -2.91
CA THR A 16 -0.94 18.47 -2.04
C THR A 16 -2.11 17.86 -2.81
N LYS A 17 -2.52 18.45 -3.95
CA LYS A 17 -3.62 17.90 -4.76
C LYS A 17 -3.24 16.56 -5.40
N GLY A 18 -2.03 16.44 -5.92
CA GLY A 18 -1.52 15.19 -6.49
C GLY A 18 -1.39 14.07 -5.44
N LEU A 19 -1.11 14.42 -4.18
CA LEU A 19 -1.08 13.48 -3.08
C LEU A 19 -2.48 12.96 -2.71
N ILE A 20 -3.51 13.81 -2.74
CA ILE A 20 -4.91 13.40 -2.48
C ILE A 20 -5.39 12.41 -3.54
N ASP A 21 -5.21 12.72 -4.83
CA ASP A 21 -5.63 11.84 -5.93
C ASP A 21 -4.88 10.49 -5.89
N ARG A 22 -3.60 10.55 -5.53
CA ARG A 22 -2.76 9.36 -5.32
C ARG A 22 -3.21 8.56 -4.11
N GLU A 23 -3.56 9.20 -2.99
CA GLU A 23 -4.11 8.53 -1.81
C GLU A 23 -5.39 7.78 -2.14
N PHE A 24 -6.32 8.46 -2.83
CA PHE A 24 -7.59 7.88 -3.23
C PHE A 24 -7.39 6.64 -4.12
N SER A 25 -6.47 6.73 -5.08
CA SER A 25 -6.12 5.63 -5.98
C SER A 25 -5.54 4.44 -5.21
N ILE A 26 -4.58 4.69 -4.32
CA ILE A 26 -3.94 3.66 -3.49
C ILE A 26 -4.96 2.98 -2.58
N ARG A 27 -5.78 3.76 -1.87
CA ARG A 27 -6.82 3.23 -0.98
C ARG A 27 -7.83 2.36 -1.73
N THR A 28 -8.26 2.80 -2.92
CA THR A 28 -9.19 2.04 -3.76
C THR A 28 -8.59 0.70 -4.18
N MET A 29 -7.33 0.70 -4.62
CA MET A 29 -6.60 -0.50 -5.00
C MET A 29 -6.42 -1.46 -3.82
N LEU A 30 -5.95 -0.97 -2.67
CA LEU A 30 -5.75 -1.79 -1.48
C LEU A 30 -7.07 -2.35 -0.95
N SER A 31 -8.14 -1.57 -0.96
CA SER A 31 -9.46 -2.03 -0.53
C SER A 31 -9.97 -3.16 -1.42
N LYS A 32 -9.83 -3.03 -2.75
CA LYS A 32 -10.16 -4.12 -3.69
C LYS A 32 -9.31 -5.36 -3.44
N LEU A 33 -8.01 -5.19 -3.21
CA LEU A 33 -7.10 -6.29 -2.93
C LEU A 33 -7.51 -7.05 -1.65
N ILE A 34 -7.84 -6.31 -0.60
CA ILE A 34 -8.23 -6.87 0.70
C ILE A 34 -9.58 -7.57 0.62
N LEU A 35 -10.59 -6.91 0.04
CA LEU A 35 -11.97 -7.43 -0.03
C LEU A 35 -12.12 -8.62 -0.98
N ASN A 36 -11.26 -8.73 -2.00
CA ASN A 36 -11.31 -9.84 -2.96
C ASN A 36 -10.40 -11.02 -2.57
N ASP A 37 -9.53 -10.89 -1.57
CA ASP A 37 -8.65 -11.98 -1.18
C ASP A 37 -9.36 -12.93 -0.19
N PRO A 38 -9.60 -14.20 -0.59
CA PRO A 38 -10.36 -15.14 0.21
C PRO A 38 -9.63 -15.58 1.49
N TYR A 39 -8.31 -15.33 1.61
CA TYR A 39 -7.51 -15.72 2.76
C TYR A 39 -7.50 -14.69 3.88
N LEU A 40 -7.92 -13.45 3.60
CA LEU A 40 -8.03 -12.41 4.63
C LEU A 40 -9.19 -12.65 5.60
N GLY A 41 -10.16 -13.49 5.21
CA GLY A 41 -11.35 -13.78 6.03
C GLY A 41 -12.25 -12.55 6.12
N ASN A 42 -13.37 -12.67 6.85
CA ASN A 42 -14.34 -11.61 7.09
C ASN A 42 -13.73 -10.45 7.91
N CYS A 43 -12.80 -9.71 7.31
CA CYS A 43 -12.30 -8.47 7.85
C CYS A 43 -13.37 -7.42 7.53
N ASP A 44 -14.30 -7.26 8.45
CA ASP A 44 -15.45 -6.39 8.28
C ASP A 44 -15.06 -4.89 8.33
N ASP A 45 -13.87 -4.57 8.86
CA ASP A 45 -13.28 -3.24 8.83
C ASP A 45 -11.93 -3.19 8.10
N LEU A 46 -11.68 -2.07 7.43
CA LEU A 46 -10.37 -1.77 6.85
C LEU A 46 -9.50 -0.93 7.80
N ASP A 47 -9.96 -0.71 9.02
CA ASP A 47 -9.33 0.21 9.98
C ASP A 47 -8.11 -0.40 10.64
N SER A 48 -8.08 -1.71 10.73
CA SER A 48 -6.94 -2.50 11.20
C SER A 48 -5.72 -2.43 10.27
N PHE A 49 -5.84 -1.94 9.02
CA PHE A 49 -4.73 -1.94 8.06
C PHE A 49 -4.00 -0.59 8.01
N SER A 50 -2.68 -0.67 8.19
CA SER A 50 -1.76 0.46 8.04
C SER A 50 -0.68 0.09 7.03
N PHE A 51 -0.43 0.97 6.06
CA PHE A 51 0.52 0.77 4.98
C PHE A 51 1.56 1.89 4.95
N ASN A 52 2.74 1.62 4.41
CA ASN A 52 3.71 2.65 4.07
C ASN A 52 3.80 2.78 2.55
N PHE A 53 3.70 4.01 2.04
CA PHE A 53 3.88 4.33 0.63
C PHE A 53 5.14 5.15 0.44
N HIS A 54 6.11 4.61 -0.29
CA HIS A 54 7.36 5.30 -0.61
C HIS A 54 7.15 6.12 -1.89
N LEU A 55 7.11 7.45 -1.76
CA LEU A 55 6.79 8.35 -2.87
C LEU A 55 7.75 8.25 -4.05
N GLU A 56 9.04 8.07 -3.76
CA GLU A 56 10.11 8.02 -4.78
C GLU A 56 10.06 6.73 -5.61
N THR A 57 9.74 5.60 -4.98
CA THR A 57 9.75 4.28 -5.62
C THR A 57 8.36 3.78 -5.98
N GLY A 58 7.30 4.44 -5.50
CA GLY A 58 5.93 3.96 -5.62
C GLY A 58 5.63 2.69 -4.80
N LYS A 59 6.57 2.24 -3.97
CA LYS A 59 6.49 0.97 -3.25
C LYS A 59 5.49 1.04 -2.10
N ILE A 60 4.65 0.00 -2.01
CA ILE A 60 3.76 -0.21 -0.86
C ILE A 60 4.31 -1.33 0.03
N THR A 61 4.37 -1.05 1.33
CA THR A 61 4.67 -2.07 2.35
C THR A 61 3.61 -2.07 3.44
N VAL A 62 3.43 -3.20 4.13
CA VAL A 62 2.55 -3.27 5.30
C VAL A 62 3.28 -2.68 6.51
N SER A 63 2.64 -1.74 7.20
CA SER A 63 3.15 -1.20 8.46
C SER A 63 3.01 -2.23 9.58
N LYS A 64 3.99 -2.25 10.49
CA LYS A 64 3.95 -3.07 11.72
C LYS A 64 2.82 -2.67 12.67
N LYS A 65 2.14 -1.54 12.43
CA LYS A 65 0.91 -1.14 13.14
C LYS A 65 -0.27 -2.06 12.80
N THR A 66 -0.26 -2.69 11.62
CA THR A 66 -1.28 -3.69 11.27
C THR A 66 -1.13 -4.89 12.21
N PRO A 67 -2.18 -5.30 12.94
CA PRO A 67 -2.08 -6.40 13.90
C PRO A 67 -1.98 -7.77 13.18
N GLU A 68 -1.43 -8.76 13.88
CA GLU A 68 -1.54 -10.16 13.43
C GLU A 68 -2.98 -10.67 13.63
N PRO A 69 -3.47 -11.61 12.80
CA PRO A 69 -2.75 -12.27 11.69
C PRO A 69 -2.76 -11.47 10.38
N TYR A 70 -3.38 -10.29 10.34
CA TYR A 70 -3.58 -9.51 9.13
C TYR A 70 -2.26 -9.04 8.51
N TYR A 71 -1.29 -8.65 9.33
CA TYR A 71 0.05 -8.27 8.85
C TYR A 71 0.67 -9.38 8.00
N THR A 72 0.75 -10.60 8.54
CA THR A 72 1.33 -11.74 7.82
C THR A 72 0.56 -12.08 6.54
N LYS A 73 -0.78 -12.07 6.61
CA LYS A 73 -1.64 -12.34 5.46
C LYS A 73 -1.46 -11.32 4.35
N ILE A 74 -1.60 -10.02 4.64
CA ILE A 74 -1.45 -8.95 3.63
C ILE A 74 -0.05 -8.92 3.04
N LYS A 75 0.98 -9.14 3.87
CA LYS A 75 2.34 -9.18 3.38
C LYS A 75 2.54 -10.28 2.33
N ARG A 76 1.86 -11.42 2.48
CA ARG A 76 1.84 -12.48 1.47
C ARG A 76 1.07 -12.05 0.22
N VAL A 77 -0.10 -11.43 0.38
CA VAL A 77 -0.91 -10.94 -0.75
C VAL A 77 -0.12 -9.94 -1.59
N LEU A 78 0.49 -8.92 -0.98
CA LEU A 78 1.30 -7.94 -1.70
C LEU A 78 2.45 -8.59 -2.49
N LYS A 79 3.13 -9.58 -1.91
CA LYS A 79 4.19 -10.33 -2.62
C LYS A 79 3.69 -11.09 -3.85
N MET A 80 2.44 -11.55 -3.85
CA MET A 80 1.83 -12.25 -4.99
C MET A 80 1.35 -11.27 -6.07
N HIS A 81 1.32 -9.97 -5.77
CA HIS A 81 0.91 -8.91 -6.69
C HIS A 81 2.07 -7.90 -6.89
N PRO A 82 3.16 -8.28 -7.58
CA PRO A 82 4.37 -7.47 -7.70
C PRO A 82 4.18 -6.13 -8.43
N LEU A 83 3.11 -5.97 -9.24
CA LEU A 83 2.70 -4.67 -9.78
C LEU A 83 2.34 -3.63 -8.69
N ILE A 84 2.15 -4.09 -7.45
CA ILE A 84 1.89 -3.30 -6.23
C ILE A 84 3.11 -3.35 -5.28
N TYR A 85 4.02 -4.29 -5.48
CA TYR A 85 5.11 -4.65 -4.59
C TYR A 85 6.43 -4.72 -5.36
N ASP A 86 7.13 -3.60 -5.46
CA ASP A 86 8.53 -3.59 -5.88
C ASP A 86 9.41 -3.81 -4.63
N ASP A 87 10.00 -4.99 -4.47
CA ASP A 87 10.94 -5.27 -3.39
C ASP A 87 12.33 -4.63 -3.59
N GLY A 88 12.53 -3.86 -4.66
CA GLY A 88 13.79 -3.23 -5.02
C GLY A 88 14.68 -4.11 -5.89
N LEU A 89 14.12 -5.15 -6.52
CA LEU A 89 14.80 -6.09 -7.41
C LEU A 89 13.91 -6.42 -8.61
N GLY A 90 13.67 -5.44 -9.48
CA GLY A 90 13.07 -5.73 -10.77
C GLY A 90 12.58 -4.51 -11.51
N ASP A 91 13.41 -3.98 -12.39
CA ASP A 91 12.95 -3.19 -13.53
C ASP A 91 11.72 -3.84 -14.18
N LEU A 92 10.60 -3.14 -14.28
CA LEU A 92 9.61 -3.45 -15.31
C LEU A 92 8.84 -2.21 -15.75
N LYS A 93 9.39 -1.67 -16.84
CA LYS A 93 8.75 -1.03 -17.99
C LYS A 93 7.25 -1.30 -18.11
N VAL A 94 6.49 -0.21 -18.14
CA VAL A 94 5.10 -0.17 -18.61
C VAL A 94 5.11 -0.32 -20.13
N GLY A 95 4.42 -1.34 -20.64
CA GLY A 95 4.08 -1.54 -22.05
C GLY A 95 2.58 -1.65 -22.20
#